data_AF-A0A522BPR9-F1
#
_entry.id   AF-A0A522BPR9-F1
#
_cell.length_a   1.000
_cell.length_b   1.000
_cell.length_c   1.000
_cell.angle_alpha   90.00
_cell.angle_beta   90.00
_cell.angle_gamma   90.00
#
_symmetry.space_group_name_H-M   'P 1'
#
loop_
_entity.id
_entity.type
_entity.pdbx_description
1 polymer ?
#
loop_
_entity_poly.entity_id
_entity_poly.type
_entity_poly.pdbx_seq_one_letter_code
_entity_poly.pdbx_strand_id
1 'polypeptide(L)'
;MAVVTALYDPFDSDVQDDPYPVYRTLREEQPVYRSAPGRSWVLSRYDDVDTALRDPGTYSSAKGIFPTPPGVDLTDLFLPMMIMMDPPRHTDMRAIVSRAFTPRR
;
A
#
# COMPACT_ATOMS: atom_id res chain seq x y z
N MET A 1 14.96 -7.00 -26.84
CA MET A 1 15.23 -6.66 -25.43
C MET A 1 14.63 -7.75 -24.58
N ALA A 2 15.43 -8.46 -23.78
CA ALA A 2 14.91 -9.50 -22.89
C ALA A 2 13.98 -8.84 -21.88
N VAL A 3 12.72 -9.27 -21.85
CA VAL A 3 11.79 -8.89 -20.78
C VAL A 3 12.31 -9.56 -19.53
N VAL A 4 12.92 -8.79 -18.64
CA VAL A 4 13.21 -9.28 -17.28
C VAL A 4 11.85 -9.43 -16.62
N THR A 5 11.39 -10.68 -16.46
CA THR A 5 10.15 -10.96 -15.73
C THR A 5 10.36 -10.53 -14.28
N ALA A 6 9.63 -9.51 -13.84
CA ALA A 6 9.65 -9.09 -12.45
C ALA A 6 9.07 -10.21 -11.58
N LEU A 7 9.65 -10.46 -10.41
CA LEU A 7 9.10 -11.43 -9.46
C LEU A 7 7.69 -11.02 -9.00
N TYR A 8 7.45 -9.70 -8.89
CA TYR A 8 6.16 -9.16 -8.52
C TYR A 8 5.86 -7.88 -9.30
N ASP A 9 4.68 -7.88 -9.94
CA ASP A 9 4.02 -6.72 -10.52
C ASP A 9 2.56 -6.70 -10.03
N PRO A 10 2.11 -5.67 -9.30
CA PRO A 10 0.71 -5.57 -8.87
C PRO A 10 -0.30 -5.44 -10.02
N PHE A 11 0.17 -5.17 -11.25
CA PHE A 11 -0.67 -5.02 -12.45
C PHE A 11 -0.67 -6.27 -13.34
N ASP A 12 0.09 -7.30 -13.01
CA ASP A 12 0.10 -8.58 -13.73
C ASP A 12 -1.15 -9.40 -13.37
N SER A 13 -1.91 -9.83 -14.38
CA SER A 13 -3.15 -10.59 -14.20
C SER A 13 -2.91 -11.94 -13.55
N ASP A 14 -1.81 -12.63 -13.86
CA ASP A 14 -1.52 -13.95 -13.30
C ASP A 14 -1.24 -13.83 -11.79
N VAL A 15 -0.59 -12.72 -11.39
CA VAL A 15 -0.37 -12.38 -9.98
C VAL A 15 -1.68 -12.00 -9.28
N GLN A 16 -2.61 -11.33 -9.97
CA GLN A 16 -3.91 -10.98 -9.40
C GLN A 16 -4.81 -12.21 -9.21
N ASP A 17 -4.76 -13.17 -10.14
CA ASP A 17 -5.58 -14.38 -10.11
C ASP A 17 -5.08 -15.39 -9.05
N ASP A 18 -3.76 -15.60 -8.93
CA ASP A 18 -3.16 -16.41 -7.87
C ASP A 18 -1.89 -15.75 -7.28
N PRO A 19 -2.03 -14.85 -6.29
CA PRO A 19 -0.89 -14.13 -5.72
C PRO A 19 -0.05 -14.96 -4.76
N TYR A 20 -0.58 -16.06 -4.22
CA TYR A 20 0.01 -16.76 -3.07
C TYR A 20 1.39 -17.38 -3.36
N PRO A 21 1.64 -17.97 -4.55
CA PRO A 21 2.97 -18.44 -4.92
C PRO A 21 4.00 -17.31 -4.90
N VAL A 22 3.68 -16.16 -5.50
CA VAL A 22 4.57 -15.00 -5.54
C VAL A 22 4.81 -14.44 -4.13
N TYR A 23 3.75 -14.31 -3.33
CA TYR A 23 3.87 -13.83 -1.95
C TYR A 23 4.73 -14.76 -1.09
N ARG A 24 4.70 -16.07 -1.33
CA ARG A 24 5.58 -17.04 -0.65
C ARG A 24 7.04 -16.74 -0.95
N THR A 25 7.39 -16.64 -2.24
CA THR A 25 8.76 -16.31 -2.66
C THR A 25 9.23 -14.97 -2.10
N LEU A 26 8.39 -13.94 -2.13
CA LEU A 26 8.72 -12.65 -1.52
C LEU A 26 9.05 -12.79 -0.03
N ARG A 27 8.21 -13.48 0.76
CA ARG A 27 8.44 -13.63 2.21
C ARG A 27 9.72 -14.40 2.54
N GLU A 28 10.00 -15.44 1.77
CA GLU A 28 11.09 -16.39 2.03
C GLU A 28 12.44 -15.86 1.51
N GLU A 29 12.45 -15.29 0.31
CA GLU A 29 13.70 -14.97 -0.39
C GLU A 29 13.96 -13.47 -0.53
N GLN A 30 12.93 -12.64 -0.72
CA GLN A 30 13.07 -11.20 -1.03
C GLN A 30 12.05 -10.35 -0.25
N PRO A 31 12.16 -10.28 1.09
CA PRO A 31 11.09 -9.75 1.95
C PRO A 31 10.86 -8.24 1.78
N VAL A 32 11.90 -7.52 1.38
CA VAL A 32 11.89 -6.12 0.96
C VAL A 32 12.26 -6.06 -0.51
N TYR A 33 11.25 -6.07 -1.37
CA TYR A 33 11.42 -6.18 -2.82
C TYR A 33 11.23 -4.84 -3.51
N ARG A 34 12.11 -4.52 -4.47
CA ARG A 34 12.00 -3.32 -5.30
C ARG A 34 11.23 -3.65 -6.58
N SER A 35 9.93 -3.32 -6.63
CA SER A 35 9.16 -3.57 -7.86
C SER A 35 9.59 -2.61 -8.97
N ALA A 36 9.94 -3.18 -10.13
CA ALA A 36 10.34 -2.42 -11.31
C ALA A 36 9.17 -1.64 -11.95
N PRO A 37 7.95 -2.21 -12.08
CA PRO A 37 6.82 -1.55 -12.73
C PRO A 37 6.21 -0.42 -11.90
N GLY A 38 6.35 -0.40 -10.57
CA GLY A 38 5.73 0.64 -9.72
C GLY A 38 6.71 1.68 -9.17
N ARG A 39 8.02 1.47 -9.34
CA ARG A 39 9.04 2.17 -8.56
C ARG A 39 8.71 2.20 -7.04
N SER A 40 8.01 1.19 -6.53
CA SER A 40 7.67 1.04 -5.12
C SER A 40 8.52 -0.02 -4.44
N TRP A 41 8.61 0.08 -3.12
CA TRP A 41 9.06 -1.01 -2.27
C TRP A 41 7.87 -1.87 -1.86
N VAL A 42 8.08 -3.18 -1.78
CA VAL A 42 7.09 -4.16 -1.36
C VAL A 42 7.61 -4.82 -0.10
N LEU A 43 6.86 -4.67 0.99
CA LEU A 43 7.07 -5.36 2.25
C LEU A 43 6.14 -6.57 2.27
N SER A 44 6.67 -7.75 2.54
CA SER A 44 5.91 -9.00 2.44
C SER A 44 5.82 -9.81 3.74
N ARG A 45 6.73 -9.59 4.69
CA ARG A 45 6.65 -10.22 6.01
C ARG A 45 5.67 -9.48 6.91
N TYR A 46 4.98 -10.25 7.74
CA TYR A 46 3.98 -9.72 8.67
C TYR A 46 4.57 -8.62 9.56
N ASP A 47 5.72 -8.87 10.18
CA ASP A 47 6.34 -7.92 11.12
C ASP A 47 6.72 -6.59 10.44
N ASP A 48 7.24 -6.64 9.21
CA ASP A 48 7.59 -5.45 8.43
C ASP A 48 6.33 -4.62 8.10
N VAL A 49 5.24 -5.30 7.71
CA VAL A 49 3.97 -4.66 7.37
C VAL A 49 3.28 -4.09 8.61
N ASP A 50 3.17 -4.84 9.71
CA ASP A 50 2.55 -4.35 10.95
C ASP A 50 3.33 -3.17 11.53
N THR A 51 4.67 -3.21 11.49
CA THR A 51 5.52 -2.09 11.92
C THR A 51 5.26 -0.85 11.06
N ALA A 52 5.26 -0.99 9.73
CA ALA A 52 5.04 0.12 8.82
C ALA A 52 3.65 0.74 8.98
N LEU A 53 2.60 -0.08 9.12
CA LEU A 53 1.21 0.38 9.31
C LEU A 53 1.00 1.15 10.63
N ARG A 54 1.87 0.96 11.62
CA ARG A 54 1.82 1.67 12.91
C ARG A 54 2.66 2.94 12.95
N ASP A 55 3.46 3.21 11.91
CA ASP A 55 4.34 4.38 11.83
C ASP A 55 3.95 5.31 10.67
N PRO A 56 2.84 6.06 10.80
CA PRO A 56 2.43 7.03 9.78
C PRO A 56 3.39 8.23 9.66
N GLY A 57 4.31 8.41 10.61
CA GLY A 57 5.35 9.44 10.54
C GLY A 57 6.40 9.12 9.48
N THR A 58 6.75 7.84 9.36
CA THR A 58 7.65 7.34 8.31
C THR A 58 6.89 6.95 7.03
N TYR A 59 5.74 6.28 7.17
CA TYR A 59 4.93 5.76 6.06
C TYR A 59 3.63 6.54 5.89
N SER A 60 3.75 7.74 5.30
CA SER A 60 2.63 8.65 5.06
C SER A 60 1.59 8.07 4.10
N SER A 61 0.30 8.23 4.44
CA SER A 61 -0.82 7.92 3.54
C SER A 61 -1.20 9.10 2.63
N ALA A 62 -0.74 10.31 2.94
CA ALA A 62 -1.06 11.52 2.18
C ALA A 62 -0.41 11.59 0.79
N LYS A 63 0.48 10.64 0.45
CA LYS A 63 1.18 10.56 -0.84
C LYS A 63 0.67 9.45 -1.76
N GLY A 64 -0.41 8.78 -1.39
CA GLY A 64 -1.02 7.71 -2.18
C GLY A 64 -1.18 6.42 -1.39
N ILE A 65 -2.23 5.68 -1.72
CA ILE A 65 -2.60 4.42 -1.05
C ILE A 65 -2.67 3.23 -2.02
N PHE A 66 -2.41 3.47 -3.31
CA PHE A 66 -2.41 2.45 -4.35
C PHE A 66 -1.03 2.37 -5.00
N PRO A 67 -0.64 1.20 -5.53
CA PRO A 67 0.43 1.14 -6.52
C PRO A 67 0.08 2.06 -7.68
N THR A 68 0.94 3.03 -7.95
CA THR A 68 0.72 3.98 -9.05
C THR A 68 1.43 3.45 -10.31
N PRO A 69 0.73 3.30 -11.43
CA PRO A 69 1.37 2.92 -12.69
C PRO A 69 2.43 3.95 -13.12
N PRO A 70 3.46 3.55 -13.90
CA PRO A 70 4.44 4.48 -14.45
C PRO A 70 3.78 5.63 -15.21
N GLY A 71 4.18 6.86 -14.90
CA GLY A 71 3.75 8.05 -15.63
C GLY A 71 2.34 8.55 -15.28
N VAL A 72 1.68 7.94 -14.28
CA VAL A 72 0.42 8.42 -13.74
C VAL A 72 0.69 9.10 -12.39
N ASP A 73 0.09 10.26 -12.15
CA ASP A 73 0.01 10.86 -10.81
C ASP A 73 -1.45 10.81 -10.36
N LEU A 74 -1.73 9.95 -9.39
CA LEU A 74 -3.06 9.80 -8.81
C LEU A 74 -3.29 10.71 -7.60
N THR A 75 -2.29 11.44 -7.13
CA THR A 75 -2.39 12.21 -5.88
C THR A 75 -3.37 13.38 -5.96
N ASP A 76 -3.57 13.95 -7.15
CA ASP A 76 -4.52 15.05 -7.39
C ASP A 76 -5.88 14.59 -7.95
N LEU A 77 -6.05 13.30 -8.25
CA LEU A 77 -7.27 12.78 -8.88
C LEU A 77 -8.39 12.49 -7.88
N PHE A 78 -8.07 12.37 -6.60
CA PHE A 78 -9.05 12.07 -5.57
C PHE A 78 -9.40 13.31 -4.76
N LEU A 79 -10.70 13.49 -4.48
CA LEU A 79 -11.15 14.40 -3.44
C LEU A 79 -10.44 14.04 -2.11
N PRO A 80 -10.13 15.01 -1.23
CA PRO A 80 -9.41 14.74 0.00
C PRO A 80 -10.21 13.82 0.94
N MET A 81 -9.96 12.51 0.83
CA MET A 81 -10.58 11.45 1.62
C MET A 81 -9.79 11.20 2.90
N MET A 82 -10.47 10.84 3.99
CA MET A 82 -9.83 10.57 5.29
C MET A 82 -8.73 9.49 5.20
N ILE A 83 -8.86 8.50 4.32
CA ILE A 83 -7.85 7.44 4.11
C ILE A 83 -6.52 7.95 3.53
N MET A 84 -6.49 9.15 2.92
CA MET A 84 -5.30 9.78 2.36
C MET A 84 -4.84 10.96 3.22
N MET A 85 -5.04 10.90 4.53
CA MET A 85 -4.63 11.94 5.48
C MET A 85 -3.70 11.34 6.53
N ASP A 86 -2.73 12.14 6.97
CA ASP A 86 -1.91 11.84 8.15
C ASP A 86 -2.39 12.64 9.38
N PRO A 87 -2.00 12.23 10.60
CA PRO A 87 -2.14 13.08 11.79
C PRO A 87 -1.47 14.46 11.60
N PRO A 88 -1.99 15.53 12.24
CA PRO A 88 -3.11 15.54 13.18
C PRO A 88 -4.49 15.55 12.51
N ARG A 89 -4.58 15.93 11.23
CA ARG A 89 -5.87 16.11 10.54
C ARG A 89 -6.68 14.80 10.45
N HIS A 90 -6.00 13.69 10.19
CA HIS A 90 -6.64 12.37 10.22
C HIS A 90 -7.24 12.06 11.60
N THR A 91 -6.50 12.36 12.68
CA THR A 91 -6.92 12.13 14.06
C THR A 91 -8.21 12.88 14.38
N ASP A 92 -8.27 14.17 14.01
CA ASP A 92 -9.45 15.01 14.25
C ASP A 92 -10.68 14.50 13.49
N MET A 93 -10.52 14.18 12.19
CA MET A 93 -11.60 13.66 11.37
C MET A 93 -12.10 12.30 11.87
N ARG A 94 -11.17 11.39 12.20
CA ARG A 94 -11.49 10.06 12.72
C ARG A 94 -12.25 10.15 14.04
N ALA A 95 -11.90 11.10 14.93
CA ALA A 95 -12.60 11.30 16.19
C ALA A 95 -14.09 11.70 16.02
N ILE A 96 -14.42 12.44 14.95
CA ILE A 96 -15.80 12.79 14.61
C ILE A 96 -16.53 11.57 14.06
N VAL A 97 -15.96 10.94 13.02
CA VAL A 97 -16.56 9.82 12.29
C VAL A 97 -16.78 8.61 13.19
N SER A 98 -15.84 8.31 14.10
CA SER A 98 -15.90 7.11 14.96
C SER A 98 -17.11 7.07 15.88
N ARG A 99 -17.74 8.22 16.18
CA ARG A 99 -18.97 8.29 17.00
C ARG A 99 -20.17 7.59 16.33
N ALA A 100 -20.14 7.45 15.00
CA ALA A 100 -21.16 6.72 14.25
C ALA A 100 -20.91 5.20 14.22
N PHE A 101 -19.69 4.74 14.55
CA PHE A 101 -19.28 3.33 14.48
C PHE A 101 -19.12 2.75 15.89
N THR A 102 -20.20 2.70 16.66
CA THR A 102 -20.21 2.11 18.01
C THR A 102 -21.06 0.83 18.05
N PRO A 103 -20.73 -0.18 18.86
CA PRO A 103 -21.48 -1.44 18.89
C PRO A 103 -22.94 -1.31 19.32
N ARG A 104 -23.30 -0.22 20.00
CA ARG A 104 -24.64 0.00 20.57
C ARG A 104 -25.32 1.17 19.87
N ARG A 105 -25.55 1.00 18.58
CA ARG A 105 -26.56 1.62 17.73
C ARG A 105 -26.75 0.76 16.50
#